data_AF-A0A932WSL2-F1
#
_entry.id   AF-A0A932WSL2-F1
#
_cell.length_a   1.000
_cell.length_b   1.000
_cell.length_c   1.000
_cell.angle_alpha   90.00
_cell.angle_beta   90.00
_cell.angle_gamma   90.00
#
_symmetry.space_group_name_H-M   'P 1'
#
loop_
_entity.id
_entity.type
_entity.pdbx_description
1 polymer ?
#
loop_
_entity_poly.entity_id
_entity_poly.type
_entity_poly.pdbx_seq_one_letter_code
_entity_poly.pdbx_strand_id
1 'polypeptide(L)'
;MSLKLAETWVTASFRGLRSTLDALKLFEKASADGVDATLIAAPELMNNGKCCLAHWTGQELVVLELSPEQQRAFGIEPETMVQELALEQQPRELPPIRRVNLTDVRIDDHLHQDAQKPLTGVYTFEMNEAPAGPVLRCALRVKYFHPRMMCRITGYSHGNLVPPRGELPLSFDPLASALNPDPPRGPLVLFFQVVAGQSWTVQSTWRRISNVLVRVVEVV
;
A
#
# COMPACT_ATOMS: atom_id res chain seq x y z
N MET A 1 -16.81 -9.57 -4.38
CA MET A 1 -15.85 -10.69 -4.57
C MET A 1 -14.54 -10.51 -3.79
N SER A 2 -14.10 -9.28 -3.45
CA SER A 2 -12.81 -9.01 -2.81
C SER A 2 -12.73 -9.31 -1.31
N LEU A 3 -13.83 -9.14 -0.56
CA LEU A 3 -13.86 -9.45 0.87
C LEU A 3 -13.62 -10.95 1.12
N LYS A 4 -14.25 -11.82 0.32
CA LYS A 4 -14.08 -13.27 0.39
C LYS A 4 -12.62 -13.72 0.27
N LEU A 5 -11.80 -12.99 -0.48
CA LEU A 5 -10.37 -13.28 -0.60
C LEU A 5 -9.63 -13.02 0.73
N ALA A 6 -9.94 -11.91 1.41
CA ALA A 6 -9.44 -11.62 2.74
C ALA A 6 -9.94 -12.66 3.78
N GLU A 7 -11.22 -13.00 3.76
CA GLU A 7 -11.81 -14.02 4.65
C GLU A 7 -11.14 -15.39 4.49
N THR A 8 -10.91 -15.81 3.24
CA THR A 8 -10.26 -17.08 2.92
C THR A 8 -8.82 -17.09 3.44
N TRP A 9 -8.08 -16.00 3.20
CA TRP A 9 -6.71 -15.87 3.69
C TRP A 9 -6.66 -15.88 5.22
N VAL A 10 -7.52 -15.12 5.91
CA VAL A 10 -7.57 -15.08 7.38
C VAL A 10 -7.87 -16.46 7.95
N THR A 11 -8.88 -17.15 7.43
CA THR A 11 -9.27 -18.49 7.90
C THR A 11 -8.14 -19.51 7.72
N ALA A 12 -7.38 -19.42 6.63
CA ALA A 12 -6.25 -20.30 6.37
C ALA A 12 -4.99 -19.93 7.17
N SER A 13 -4.81 -18.66 7.52
CA SER A 13 -3.52 -18.15 8.01
C SER A 13 -3.44 -18.05 9.54
N PHE A 14 -4.55 -17.88 10.25
CA PHE A 14 -4.57 -17.71 11.70
C PHE A 14 -4.79 -19.03 12.46
N ARG A 15 -4.13 -19.15 13.61
CA ARG A 15 -4.12 -20.38 14.43
C ARG A 15 -5.25 -20.43 15.46
N GLY A 16 -5.63 -19.27 16.01
CA GLY A 16 -6.61 -19.17 17.11
C GLY A 16 -7.94 -18.56 16.67
N LEU A 17 -9.05 -19.09 17.18
CA LEU A 17 -10.40 -18.59 16.86
C LEU A 17 -10.54 -17.09 17.13
N ARG A 18 -10.00 -16.59 18.26
CA ARG A 18 -10.06 -15.17 18.61
C ARG A 18 -9.36 -14.29 17.58
N SER A 19 -8.11 -14.61 17.25
CA SER A 19 -7.33 -13.85 16.25
C SER A 19 -7.97 -13.90 14.86
N THR A 20 -8.54 -15.05 14.48
CA THR A 20 -9.29 -15.19 13.22
C THR A 20 -10.49 -14.24 13.21
N LEU A 21 -11.32 -14.25 14.26
CA LEU A 21 -12.49 -13.38 14.35
C LEU A 21 -12.13 -11.90 14.37
N ASP A 22 -11.07 -11.51 15.08
CA ASP A 22 -10.64 -10.12 15.16
C ASP A 22 -10.10 -9.61 13.82
N ALA A 23 -9.36 -10.44 13.07
CA ALA A 23 -8.91 -10.12 11.71
C ALA A 23 -10.07 -10.05 10.70
N LEU A 24 -11.07 -10.94 10.79
CA LEU A 24 -12.26 -10.90 9.95
C LEU A 24 -13.05 -9.60 10.16
N LYS A 25 -13.31 -9.22 11.42
CA LYS A 25 -14.02 -7.98 11.76
C LYS A 25 -13.36 -6.73 11.17
N LEU A 26 -12.02 -6.70 11.13
CA LEU A 26 -11.29 -5.59 10.51
C LEU A 26 -11.65 -5.44 9.03
N PHE A 27 -11.57 -6.53 8.25
CA PHE A 27 -11.85 -6.48 6.82
C PHE A 27 -13.33 -6.28 6.51
N GLU A 28 -14.23 -6.86 7.32
CA GLU A 28 -15.67 -6.60 7.24
C GLU A 28 -15.99 -5.11 7.45
N LYS A 29 -15.41 -4.51 8.49
CA LYS A 29 -15.56 -3.07 8.77
C LYS A 29 -15.00 -2.21 7.64
N ALA A 30 -13.80 -2.52 7.15
CA ALA A 30 -13.20 -1.82 6.03
C ALA A 30 -14.08 -1.89 4.77
N SER A 31 -14.69 -3.05 4.52
CA SER A 31 -15.61 -3.24 3.40
C SER A 31 -16.90 -2.43 3.57
N ALA A 32 -17.47 -2.38 4.77
CA ALA A 32 -18.67 -1.59 5.06
C ALA A 32 -18.41 -0.09 4.89
N ASP A 33 -17.25 0.37 5.38
CA ASP A 33 -16.84 1.77 5.37
C ASP A 33 -16.30 2.20 3.99
N GLY A 34 -15.93 1.26 3.12
CA GLY A 34 -15.35 1.54 1.80
C GLY A 34 -13.93 2.11 1.88
N VAL A 35 -13.15 1.63 2.84
CA VAL A 35 -11.78 2.08 3.13
C VAL A 35 -10.77 0.93 3.00
N ASP A 36 -9.48 1.26 3.00
CA ASP A 36 -8.42 0.25 3.05
C ASP A 36 -8.24 -0.26 4.50
N ALA A 37 -7.77 -1.50 4.64
CA ALA A 37 -7.36 -2.06 5.93
C ALA A 37 -5.92 -2.56 5.89
N THR A 38 -5.20 -2.38 6.98
CA THR A 38 -3.86 -2.95 7.19
C THR A 38 -3.84 -3.73 8.50
N LEU A 39 -3.21 -4.89 8.47
CA LEU A 39 -3.11 -5.81 9.59
C LEU A 39 -1.66 -6.28 9.72
N ILE A 40 -1.07 -6.22 10.91
CA ILE A 40 0.13 -6.99 11.24
C ILE A 40 -0.26 -8.05 12.26
N ALA A 41 0.20 -9.28 12.03
CA ALA A 41 0.06 -10.37 12.98
C ALA A 41 1.43 -10.94 13.36
N ALA A 42 1.66 -11.10 14.66
CA ALA A 42 2.84 -11.74 15.22
C ALA A 42 2.90 -13.23 14.82
N PRO A 43 4.11 -13.83 14.75
CA PRO A 43 4.32 -15.23 14.36
C PRO A 43 3.43 -16.23 15.10
N GLU A 44 3.19 -16.02 16.40
CA GLU A 44 2.46 -16.93 17.28
C GLU A 44 0.97 -17.01 16.94
N LEU A 45 0.43 -15.96 16.30
CA LEU A 45 -0.95 -15.91 15.84
C LEU A 45 -1.15 -16.64 14.50
N MET A 46 -0.06 -16.94 13.79
CA MET A 46 -0.06 -17.42 12.42
C MET A 46 0.24 -18.92 12.33
N ASN A 47 -0.42 -19.63 11.42
CA ASN A 47 -0.24 -21.07 11.19
C ASN A 47 1.16 -21.41 10.64
N ASN A 48 1.75 -20.50 9.87
CA ASN A 48 3.09 -20.67 9.29
C ASN A 48 4.21 -20.23 10.24
N GLY A 49 3.90 -19.71 11.44
CA GLY A 49 4.88 -19.21 12.39
C GLY A 49 5.70 -18.02 11.88
N LYS A 50 5.16 -17.23 10.95
CA LYS A 50 5.83 -16.04 10.40
C LYS A 50 5.02 -14.78 10.70
N CYS A 51 5.72 -13.69 10.95
CA CYS A 51 5.10 -12.38 11.07
C CYS A 51 4.63 -11.93 9.68
N CYS A 52 3.37 -11.51 9.58
CA CYS A 52 2.78 -11.09 8.30
C CYS A 52 2.18 -9.70 8.42
N LEU A 53 2.42 -8.88 7.41
CA LEU A 53 1.67 -7.66 7.12
C LEU A 53 0.70 -7.94 5.98
N ALA A 54 -0.58 -7.71 6.18
CA ALA A 54 -1.60 -7.77 5.15
C ALA A 54 -2.21 -6.39 4.91
N HIS A 55 -2.34 -5.99 3.64
CA HIS A 55 -3.00 -4.76 3.22
C HIS A 55 -4.11 -5.08 2.24
N TRP A 56 -5.34 -4.72 2.60
CA TRP A 56 -6.53 -4.93 1.79
C TRP A 56 -7.08 -3.60 1.27
N THR A 57 -7.34 -3.57 -0.03
CA THR A 57 -7.67 -2.35 -0.77
C THR A 57 -9.14 -2.26 -1.19
N GLY A 58 -9.99 -3.16 -0.70
CA GLY A 58 -11.34 -3.31 -1.24
C GLY A 58 -11.40 -4.13 -2.53
N GLN A 59 -10.28 -4.40 -3.20
CA GLN A 59 -10.22 -5.16 -4.46
C GLN A 59 -9.13 -6.23 -4.44
N GLU A 60 -8.02 -5.96 -3.76
CA GLU A 60 -6.84 -6.82 -3.66
C GLU A 60 -6.44 -7.00 -2.21
N LEU A 61 -5.76 -8.11 -1.93
CA LEU A 61 -5.06 -8.35 -0.68
C LEU A 61 -3.58 -8.54 -1.00
N VAL A 62 -2.74 -7.67 -0.46
CA VAL A 62 -1.29 -7.84 -0.50
C VAL A 62 -0.85 -8.41 0.85
N VAL A 63 -0.06 -9.48 0.82
CA VAL A 63 0.48 -10.11 2.03
C VAL A 63 2.01 -10.13 1.92
N LEU A 64 2.67 -9.53 2.89
CA LEU A 64 4.11 -9.48 3.04
C LEU A 64 4.51 -10.26 4.29
N GLU A 65 5.37 -11.27 4.12
CA GLU A 65 6.05 -11.91 5.24
C GLU A 65 7.20 -11.01 5.70
N LEU A 66 7.23 -10.65 6.97
CA LEU A 66 8.26 -9.79 7.55
C LEU A 66 9.45 -10.62 8.03
N SER A 67 10.67 -10.14 7.76
CA SER A 67 11.88 -10.77 8.29
C SER A 67 11.98 -10.60 9.82
N PRO A 68 12.75 -11.45 10.52
CA PRO A 68 13.00 -11.27 11.95
C PRO A 68 13.64 -9.91 12.31
N GLU A 69 14.39 -9.30 11.38
CA GLU A 69 14.94 -7.95 11.55
C GLU A 69 13.85 -6.89 11.46
N GLN A 70 12.97 -6.98 10.44
CA GLN A 70 11.82 -6.08 10.29
C GLN A 70 10.85 -6.21 11.47
N GLN A 71 10.58 -7.42 11.95
CA GLN A 71 9.74 -7.66 13.12
C GLN A 71 10.29 -6.95 14.37
N ARG A 72 11.60 -7.08 14.62
CA ARG A 72 12.27 -6.42 15.75
C ARG A 72 12.25 -4.91 15.62
N ALA A 73 12.55 -4.38 14.44
CA ALA A 73 12.55 -2.95 14.18
C ALA A 73 11.15 -2.33 14.32
N PHE A 74 10.11 -3.06 13.90
CA PHE A 74 8.72 -2.69 14.12
C PHE A 74 8.23 -2.86 15.56
N GLY A 75 9.02 -3.50 16.43
CA GLY A 75 8.65 -3.76 17.82
C GLY A 75 7.42 -4.65 17.94
N ILE A 76 7.27 -5.65 17.06
CA ILE A 76 6.15 -6.60 17.12
C ILE A 76 6.43 -7.66 18.18
N GLU A 77 5.75 -7.54 19.31
CA GLU A 77 5.81 -8.49 20.43
C GLU A 77 5.00 -9.76 20.13
N PRO A 78 5.23 -10.88 20.86
CA PRO A 78 4.39 -12.06 20.77
C PRO A 78 2.91 -11.72 20.96
N GLU A 79 2.04 -12.44 20.25
CA GLU A 79 0.58 -12.24 20.29
C GLU A 79 0.10 -10.85 19.82
N THR A 80 1.00 -9.99 19.33
CA THR A 80 0.62 -8.67 18.82
C THR A 80 -0.20 -8.79 17.54
N MET A 81 -1.31 -8.07 17.51
CA MET A 81 -2.09 -7.82 16.30
C MET A 81 -2.31 -6.32 16.15
N VAL A 82 -1.64 -5.69 15.19
CA VAL A 82 -1.85 -4.28 14.87
C VAL A 82 -2.89 -4.18 13.77
N GLN A 83 -3.93 -3.38 14.00
CA GLN A 83 -5.04 -3.20 13.06
C GLN A 83 -5.19 -1.73 12.71
N GLU A 84 -5.34 -1.44 11.43
CA GLU A 84 -5.53 -0.08 10.94
C GLU A 84 -6.59 -0.01 9.84
N LEU A 85 -7.43 1.02 9.90
CA LEU A 85 -8.35 1.41 8.83
C LEU A 85 -7.88 2.74 8.26
N ALA A 86 -7.77 2.82 6.93
CA ALA A 86 -7.48 4.08 6.28
C ALA A 86 -8.64 5.06 6.49
N LEU A 87 -8.31 6.33 6.70
CA LEU A 87 -9.30 7.41 6.86
C LEU A 87 -9.92 7.86 5.52
N GLU A 88 -9.28 7.52 4.41
CA GLU A 88 -9.67 7.93 3.06
C GLU A 88 -10.70 6.95 2.46
N GLN A 89 -11.92 7.43 2.24
CA GLN A 89 -12.97 6.69 1.54
C GLN A 89 -12.66 6.56 0.05
N GLN A 90 -12.93 5.39 -0.52
CA GLN A 90 -12.82 5.17 -1.94
C GLN A 90 -14.10 5.60 -2.68
N PRO A 91 -13.97 6.18 -3.90
CA PRO A 91 -15.14 6.42 -4.74
C PRO A 91 -15.84 5.10 -5.08
N ARG A 92 -17.14 5.00 -4.78
CA ARG A 92 -17.89 3.73 -4.85
C ARG A 92 -18.21 3.26 -6.27
N GLU A 93 -18.36 4.13 -7.27
CA GLU A 93 -18.74 3.72 -8.62
C GLU A 93 -18.23 4.69 -9.70
N LEU A 94 -17.44 4.18 -10.65
CA LEU A 94 -17.09 4.89 -11.89
C LEU A 94 -16.94 3.88 -13.05
N PRO A 95 -17.26 4.26 -14.31
CA PRO A 95 -17.32 3.38 -15.49
C PRO A 95 -15.99 2.66 -15.74
N PRO A 96 -15.93 1.47 -16.36
CA PRO A 96 -14.69 0.69 -16.48
C PRO A 96 -13.51 1.51 -17.05
N ILE A 97 -12.45 1.71 -16.27
CA ILE A 97 -11.18 2.27 -16.75
C ILE A 97 -10.23 1.12 -17.06
N ARG A 98 -9.44 1.31 -18.12
CA ARG A 98 -8.35 0.42 -18.54
C ARG A 98 -7.42 0.11 -17.37
N ARG A 99 -7.22 -1.17 -17.11
CA ARG A 99 -6.34 -1.62 -16.03
C ARG A 99 -4.88 -1.49 -16.45
N VAL A 100 -4.10 -0.87 -15.58
CA VAL A 100 -2.65 -0.81 -15.61
C VAL A 100 -2.14 -1.88 -14.67
N ASN A 101 -1.13 -2.63 -15.07
CA ASN A 101 -0.42 -3.55 -14.20
C ASN A 101 0.92 -2.92 -13.84
N LEU A 102 1.10 -2.51 -12.59
CA LEU A 102 2.41 -2.19 -12.05
C LEU A 102 3.20 -3.50 -11.94
N THR A 103 4.30 -3.59 -12.67
CA THR A 103 5.14 -4.79 -12.73
C THR A 103 6.38 -4.66 -11.86
N ASP A 104 6.92 -3.45 -11.71
CA ASP A 104 8.06 -3.20 -10.85
C ASP A 104 8.07 -1.78 -10.29
N VAL A 105 8.69 -1.62 -9.12
CA VAL A 105 9.05 -0.33 -8.52
C VAL A 105 10.46 -0.48 -7.96
N ARG A 106 11.36 0.37 -8.41
CA ARG A 106 12.74 0.48 -7.93
C ARG A 106 12.91 1.84 -7.28
N ILE A 107 13.42 1.83 -6.06
CA ILE A 107 13.68 3.03 -5.28
C ILE A 107 15.19 3.20 -5.23
N ASP A 108 15.66 4.41 -5.51
CA ASP A 108 17.07 4.76 -5.41
C ASP A 108 17.48 4.69 -3.93
N ASP A 109 18.59 4.00 -3.64
CA ASP A 109 19.14 3.82 -2.28
C ASP A 109 18.13 3.37 -1.20
N HIS A 110 17.32 2.35 -1.52
CA HIS A 110 16.31 1.78 -0.62
C HIS A 110 16.82 1.27 0.74
N LEU A 111 18.14 1.14 0.95
CA LEU A 111 18.75 0.68 2.20
C LEU A 111 19.19 1.82 3.12
N HIS A 112 19.28 3.06 2.62
CA HIS A 112 19.73 4.22 3.39
C HIS A 112 18.93 5.47 2.99
N GLN A 113 17.60 5.35 2.95
CA GLN A 113 16.74 6.46 2.57
C GLN A 113 16.82 7.58 3.61
N ASP A 114 17.47 8.69 3.23
CA ASP A 114 17.47 9.92 4.00
C ASP A 114 16.05 10.51 3.98
N ALA A 115 15.44 10.61 5.16
CA ALA A 115 14.07 11.07 5.30
C ALA A 115 13.88 12.54 4.88
N GLN A 116 14.96 13.34 4.85
CA GLN A 116 14.94 14.74 4.42
C GLN A 116 15.04 14.90 2.90
N LYS A 117 15.38 13.83 2.18
CA LYS A 117 15.47 13.85 0.72
C LYS A 117 14.21 13.27 0.08
N PRO A 118 13.88 13.72 -1.14
CA PRO A 118 12.84 13.09 -1.94
C PRO A 118 13.10 11.59 -2.10
N LEU A 119 12.03 10.81 -2.09
CA LEU A 119 12.09 9.39 -2.48
C LEU A 119 12.06 9.34 -4.01
N THR A 120 13.16 8.93 -4.63
CA THR A 120 13.28 8.86 -6.10
C THR A 120 13.44 7.42 -6.59
N GLY A 121 13.24 7.25 -7.89
CA GLY A 121 13.48 5.98 -8.56
C GLY A 121 12.61 5.84 -9.79
N VAL A 122 12.13 4.63 -10.02
CA VAL A 122 11.48 4.25 -11.25
C VAL A 122 10.36 3.24 -10.99
N TYR A 123 9.27 3.34 -11.74
CA TYR A 123 8.27 2.28 -11.82
C TYR A 123 8.06 1.81 -13.24
N THR A 124 7.81 0.51 -13.37
CA THR A 124 7.50 -0.15 -14.64
C THR A 124 6.04 -0.57 -14.64
N PHE A 125 5.38 -0.35 -15.77
CA PHE A 125 3.98 -0.72 -15.93
C PHE A 125 3.72 -1.40 -17.28
N GLU A 126 2.65 -2.17 -17.31
CA GLU A 126 2.08 -2.75 -18.52
C GLU A 126 0.58 -2.43 -18.61
N MET A 127 0.11 -2.18 -19.83
CA MET A 127 -1.29 -1.97 -20.16
C MET A 127 -1.73 -3.07 -21.11
N ASN A 128 -2.87 -3.69 -20.83
CA ASN A 128 -3.42 -4.74 -21.70
C ASN A 128 -3.82 -4.21 -23.08
N GLU A 129 -4.07 -2.91 -23.21
CA GLU A 129 -4.47 -2.25 -24.45
C GLU A 129 -3.73 -0.92 -24.61
N ALA A 130 -3.23 -0.65 -25.83
CA ALA A 130 -2.67 0.65 -26.17
C ALA A 130 -3.72 1.76 -25.97
N PRO A 131 -3.38 2.89 -25.33
CA PRO A 131 -4.34 3.95 -25.04
C PRO A 131 -5.04 4.40 -26.33
N ALA A 132 -6.36 4.19 -26.41
CA ALA A 132 -7.19 4.79 -27.44
C ALA A 132 -7.85 6.01 -26.79
N GLY A 133 -7.45 7.20 -27.22
CA GLY A 133 -7.88 8.47 -26.64
C GLY A 133 -6.72 9.27 -26.04
N PRO A 134 -7.03 10.44 -25.45
CA PRO A 134 -6.02 11.32 -24.87
C PRO A 134 -5.25 10.62 -23.75
N VAL A 135 -3.97 10.96 -23.63
CA VAL A 135 -3.07 10.51 -22.56
C VAL A 135 -3.77 10.65 -21.21
N LEU A 136 -3.99 9.52 -20.52
CA LEU A 136 -4.58 9.52 -19.19
C LEU A 136 -3.60 10.21 -18.24
N ARG A 137 -4.02 11.36 -17.68
CA ARG A 137 -3.34 11.97 -16.54
C ARG A 137 -3.45 11.00 -15.37
N CYS A 138 -2.31 10.46 -14.97
CA CYS A 138 -2.22 9.53 -13.85
C CYS A 138 -1.23 10.06 -12.81
N ALA A 139 -1.28 9.48 -11.63
CA ALA A 139 -0.27 9.65 -10.63
C ALA A 139 0.06 8.30 -10.02
N LEU A 140 1.34 8.02 -9.81
CA LEU A 140 1.74 6.99 -8.87
C LEU A 140 1.50 7.57 -7.47
N ARG A 141 0.57 6.97 -6.74
CA ARG A 141 0.32 7.25 -5.32
C ARG A 141 1.19 6.31 -4.50
N VAL A 142 1.82 6.86 -3.47
CA VAL A 142 2.47 6.07 -2.42
C VAL A 142 1.74 6.28 -1.09
N LYS A 143 1.44 5.17 -0.41
CA LYS A 143 1.03 5.16 0.99
C LYS A 143 2.13 4.47 1.78
N TYR A 144 2.41 4.93 2.99
CA TYR A 144 3.33 4.24 3.88
C TYR A 144 2.62 3.71 5.11
N PHE A 145 3.13 2.63 5.67
CA PHE A 145 2.68 2.08 6.94
C PHE A 145 3.87 1.88 7.87
N HIS A 146 3.68 2.27 9.13
CA HIS A 146 4.57 1.96 10.24
C HIS A 146 3.68 1.66 11.48
N PRO A 147 3.90 0.61 12.28
CA PRO A 147 2.96 0.21 13.34
C PRO A 147 2.63 1.30 14.37
N ARG A 148 3.54 2.26 14.56
CA ARG A 148 3.39 3.40 15.48
C ARG A 148 2.79 4.65 14.84
N MET A 149 2.45 4.60 13.54
CA MET A 149 1.91 5.71 12.78
C MET A 149 0.70 5.23 11.98
N MET A 150 -0.30 6.09 11.87
CA MET A 150 -1.38 5.83 10.92
C MET A 150 -0.82 5.91 9.50
N CYS A 151 -1.26 4.98 8.65
CA CYS A 151 -1.03 4.97 7.23
C CYS A 151 -1.47 6.29 6.62
N ARG A 152 -0.52 7.00 6.02
CA ARG A 152 -0.76 8.26 5.35
C ARG A 152 -0.28 8.17 3.91
N ILE A 153 -0.89 8.97 3.06
CA ILE A 153 -0.37 9.21 1.73
C ILE A 153 0.93 9.98 1.89
N THR A 154 2.01 9.41 1.35
CA THR A 154 3.35 10.03 1.36
C THR A 154 3.54 11.00 0.20
N GLY A 155 2.87 10.77 -0.93
CA GLY A 155 2.95 11.68 -2.05
C GLY A 155 2.38 11.14 -3.36
N TYR A 156 2.48 11.96 -4.39
CA TYR A 156 2.05 11.67 -5.76
C TYR A 156 3.17 11.99 -6.74
N SER A 157 3.55 11.02 -7.57
CA SER A 157 4.38 11.26 -8.75
C SER A 157 3.47 11.32 -9.97
N HIS A 158 3.34 12.49 -10.58
CA HIS A 158 2.43 12.71 -11.71
C HIS A 158 3.08 12.28 -13.02
N GLY A 159 2.32 11.55 -13.83
CA GLY A 159 2.82 10.99 -15.08
C GLY A 159 1.75 10.84 -16.15
N ASN A 160 2.22 10.69 -17.37
CA ASN A 160 1.43 10.43 -18.54
C ASN A 160 1.77 9.00 -19.01
N LEU A 161 0.79 8.09 -19.01
CA LEU A 161 1.03 6.71 -19.42
C LEU A 161 1.20 6.64 -20.95
N VAL A 162 2.44 6.45 -21.43
CA VAL A 162 2.80 6.28 -22.85
C VAL A 162 4.11 5.49 -22.94
N PRO A 163 4.32 4.48 -23.83
CA PRO A 163 3.40 3.57 -24.56
C PRO A 163 2.95 2.36 -23.66
N PRO A 164 2.30 1.27 -24.15
CA PRO A 164 1.64 0.25 -23.32
C PRO A 164 2.53 -0.45 -22.30
N ARG A 165 3.84 -0.44 -22.53
CA ARG A 165 4.84 -0.82 -21.56
C ARG A 165 5.80 0.34 -21.44
N GLY A 166 6.08 0.75 -20.22
CA GLY A 166 6.88 1.93 -19.98
C GLY A 166 7.57 1.88 -18.64
N GLU A 167 8.70 2.57 -18.63
CA GLU A 167 9.46 2.91 -17.44
C GLU A 167 9.25 4.40 -17.19
N LEU A 168 8.76 4.78 -16.01
CA LEU A 168 8.52 6.17 -15.65
C LEU A 168 9.28 6.51 -14.37
N PRO A 169 9.91 7.70 -14.30
CA PRO A 169 10.53 8.14 -13.07
C PRO A 169 9.46 8.40 -12.01
N LEU A 170 9.81 8.14 -10.75
CA LEU A 170 9.06 8.59 -9.61
C LEU A 170 9.90 9.57 -8.78
N SER A 171 9.22 10.55 -8.21
CA SER A 171 9.77 11.43 -7.19
C SER A 171 8.63 11.79 -6.24
N PHE A 172 8.85 11.58 -4.96
CA PHE A 172 7.91 11.95 -3.90
C PHE A 172 8.55 12.95 -2.96
N ASP A 173 7.73 13.76 -2.29
CA ASP A 173 8.21 14.70 -1.29
C ASP A 173 8.96 13.96 -0.15
N PRO A 174 9.91 14.64 0.52
CA PRO A 174 10.59 14.09 1.68
C PRO A 174 9.62 13.60 2.76
N LEU A 175 9.98 12.51 3.45
CA LEU A 175 9.23 11.99 4.59
C LEU A 175 9.25 12.95 5.77
N ALA A 176 10.39 13.62 5.97
CA ALA A 176 10.55 14.74 6.90
C ALA A 176 10.07 16.03 6.24
N SER A 177 9.13 16.72 6.87
CA SER A 177 8.69 18.05 6.43
C SER A 177 8.39 18.93 7.63
N ALA A 178 8.12 20.21 7.41
CA ALA A 178 7.68 21.11 8.49
C ALA A 178 6.40 20.60 9.21
N LEU A 179 5.57 19.80 8.52
CA LEU A 179 4.36 19.19 9.06
C LEU A 179 4.61 17.82 9.70
N ASN A 180 5.77 17.21 9.44
CA ASN A 180 6.20 15.92 9.99
C ASN A 180 7.72 15.97 10.24
N PRO A 181 8.19 16.69 11.27
CA PRO A 181 9.61 16.97 11.45
C PRO A 181 10.43 15.72 11.82
N ASP A 182 9.79 14.74 12.47
CA ASP A 182 10.42 13.51 12.96
C ASP A 182 9.78 12.27 12.30
N PRO A 183 10.15 11.95 11.05
CA PRO A 183 9.66 10.73 10.40
C PRO A 183 10.18 9.47 11.12
N PRO A 184 9.48 8.34 10.97
CA PRO A 184 9.90 7.09 11.59
C PRO A 184 11.23 6.65 10.98
N ARG A 185 12.18 6.29 11.84
CA ARG A 185 13.44 5.64 11.43
C ARG A 185 13.27 4.13 11.42
N GLY A 186 14.09 3.46 10.64
CA GLY A 186 14.03 2.02 10.44
C GLY A 186 13.22 1.63 9.20
N PRO A 187 12.70 0.40 9.15
CA PRO A 187 11.99 -0.08 7.99
C PRO A 187 10.66 0.66 7.82
N LEU A 188 10.30 0.93 6.57
CA LEU A 188 9.04 1.56 6.18
C LEU A 188 8.43 0.78 5.02
N VAL A 189 7.19 0.34 5.19
CA VAL A 189 6.47 -0.41 4.16
C VAL A 189 5.72 0.58 3.28
N LEU A 190 6.03 0.58 2.00
CA LEU A 190 5.46 1.46 0.99
C LEU A 190 4.54 0.68 0.05
N PHE A 191 3.31 1.17 -0.12
CA PHE A 191 2.31 0.66 -1.05
C PHE A 191 2.19 1.61 -2.24
N PHE A 192 2.54 1.13 -3.42
CA PHE A 192 2.51 1.87 -4.67
C PHE A 192 1.28 1.49 -5.48
N GLN A 193 0.58 2.50 -5.99
CA GLN A 193 -0.59 2.29 -6.83
C GLN A 193 -0.77 3.44 -7.81
N VAL A 194 -1.04 3.12 -9.08
CA VAL A 194 -1.42 4.13 -10.07
C VAL A 194 -2.88 4.51 -9.88
N VAL A 195 -3.11 5.81 -9.78
CA VAL A 195 -4.43 6.42 -9.75
C VAL A 195 -4.63 7.33 -10.97
N ALA A 196 -5.85 7.39 -11.48
CA ALA A 196 -6.30 8.37 -12.46
C ALA A 196 -7.24 9.36 -11.78
N GLY A 197 -7.12 10.64 -12.14
CA GLY A 197 -7.98 11.70 -11.64
C GLY A 197 -8.17 12.78 -12.69
N GLN A 198 -9.32 13.45 -12.67
CA GLN A 198 -9.56 14.62 -13.52
C GLN A 198 -8.93 15.89 -12.91
N SER A 199 -8.82 15.94 -11.58
CA SER A 199 -8.16 17.00 -10.84
C SER A 199 -7.24 16.43 -9.76
N TRP A 200 -6.11 17.08 -9.53
CA TRP A 200 -5.17 16.75 -8.45
C TRP A 200 -5.43 17.53 -7.16
N THR A 201 -6.34 18.51 -7.19
CA THR A 201 -6.69 19.32 -6.03
C THR A 201 -7.83 18.72 -5.20
N VAL A 202 -8.57 17.76 -5.76
CA VAL A 202 -9.73 17.13 -5.11
C VAL A 202 -9.53 15.61 -5.06
N GLN A 203 -9.04 15.12 -3.91
CA GLN A 203 -8.71 13.69 -3.69
C GLN A 203 -9.91 12.75 -3.96
N SER A 204 -11.14 13.22 -3.75
CA SER A 204 -12.36 12.44 -4.00
C SER A 204 -12.61 12.09 -5.47
N THR A 205 -11.82 12.63 -6.39
CA THR A 205 -11.89 12.28 -7.83
C THR A 205 -10.88 11.21 -8.26
N TRP A 206 -10.04 10.73 -7.34
CA TRP A 206 -8.97 9.79 -7.67
C TRP A 206 -9.45 8.36 -7.67
N ARG A 207 -9.10 7.65 -8.74
CA ARG A 207 -9.48 6.28 -8.95
C ARG A 207 -8.29 5.40 -9.18
N ARG A 208 -8.28 4.26 -8.50
CA ARG A 208 -7.28 3.20 -8.67
C ARG A 208 -7.44 2.58 -10.04
N ILE A 209 -6.34 2.51 -10.78
CA ILE A 209 -6.31 1.88 -12.10
C ILE A 209 -5.29 0.75 -12.17
N SER A 210 -4.50 0.54 -11.11
CA SER A 210 -3.55 -0.57 -11.02
C SER A 210 -3.70 -1.43 -9.77
N ASN A 211 -3.06 -2.59 -9.84
CA ASN A 211 -2.67 -3.38 -8.69
C ASN A 211 -1.77 -2.58 -7.73
N VAL A 212 -1.61 -3.10 -6.51
CA VAL A 212 -0.65 -2.57 -5.53
C VAL A 212 0.67 -3.33 -5.59
N LEU A 213 1.78 -2.57 -5.65
CA LEU A 213 3.12 -3.10 -5.39
C LEU A 213 3.61 -2.66 -4.01
N VAL A 214 4.37 -3.52 -3.36
CA VAL A 214 4.95 -3.26 -2.05
C VAL A 214 6.47 -3.23 -2.11
N ARG A 215 7.08 -2.26 -1.44
CA ARG A 215 8.51 -2.23 -1.14
C ARG A 215 8.73 -1.90 0.33
N VAL A 216 9.83 -2.39 0.87
CA VAL A 216 10.33 -1.96 2.17
C VAL A 216 11.56 -1.13 1.92
N VAL A 217 11.62 0.06 2.52
CA VAL A 217 12.80 0.93 2.53
C VAL A 217 13.29 1.08 3.96
N GLU A 218 14.59 1.28 4.13
CA GLU A 218 15.19 1.57 5.43
C GLU A 218 15.46 3.08 5.52
N VAL A 219 14.84 3.73 6.50
CA VAL A 219 14.94 5.18 6.73
C VAL A 219 15.99 5.47 7.80
N VAL A 220 16.99 6.27 7.46
CA VAL A 220 18.15 6.60 8.33
C VAL A 220 18.06 7.99 8.96
#